data_AF-R6F5I2-F1
#
_entry.id   AF-R6F5I2-F1
#
_cell.length_a   1.000
_cell.length_b   1.000
_cell.length_c   1.000
_cell.angle_alpha   90.00
_cell.angle_beta   90.00
_cell.angle_gamma   90.00
#
_symmetry.space_group_name_H-M   'P 1'
#
loop_
_entity.id
_entity.type
_entity.pdbx_description
1 polymer ?
#
loop_
_entity_poly.entity_id
_entity_poly.type
_entity_poly.pdbx_seq_one_letter_code
_entity_poly.pdbx_strand_id
1 'polypeptide(L)'
;MYKLYSYENDLCVMQLTGSEIRRYLEMSYDGWVATMTSPDDHLICMNNRDSSRDKFFGLTKPFYNLDTAAGIVYDVDVTKPRGERIVIKSLADGTAFDESRTYRVAVNSYRAAGGGGLLTKGAGIDKAQLESRIVWRGDYTLRDYIIRYVREHSPITPQTHGNWQFVPTEWTAPAAKRDYQTMWNGR
;
A
#
# COMPACT_ATOMS: atom_id res chain seq x y z
N MET A 1 5.86 2.58 20.66
CA MET A 1 4.76 2.93 19.73
C MET A 1 5.09 4.09 18.79
N TYR A 2 5.60 5.22 19.28
CA TYR A 2 5.91 6.39 18.44
C TYR A 2 6.90 6.16 17.29
N LYS A 3 7.78 5.16 17.39
CA LYS A 3 8.65 4.75 16.27
C LYS A 3 7.93 3.88 15.21
N LEU A 4 6.85 3.20 15.59
CA LEU A 4 6.09 2.30 14.71
C LEU A 4 5.03 3.09 13.92
N TYR A 5 4.30 3.98 14.58
CA TYR A 5 3.30 4.83 13.95
C TYR A 5 3.45 6.28 14.42
N SER A 6 4.25 7.03 13.67
CA SER A 6 4.71 8.38 14.04
C SER A 6 3.65 9.47 13.84
N TYR A 7 2.63 9.22 13.03
CA TYR A 7 1.61 10.22 12.68
C TYR A 7 0.38 10.12 13.58
N GLU A 8 -0.26 11.26 13.84
CA GLU A 8 -1.53 11.35 14.56
C GLU A 8 -2.69 11.29 13.58
N ASN A 9 -2.85 10.12 12.97
CA ASN A 9 -3.97 9.85 12.08
C ASN A 9 -5.06 9.09 12.83
N ASP A 10 -6.31 9.37 12.49
CA ASP A 10 -7.46 8.60 12.95
C ASP A 10 -7.72 7.40 12.03
N LEU A 11 -8.52 6.44 12.50
CA LEU A 11 -9.05 5.38 11.67
C LEU A 11 -10.37 5.83 11.03
N CYS A 12 -10.48 5.72 9.70
CA CYS A 12 -11.69 6.01 8.95
C CYS A 12 -12.14 4.77 8.20
N VAL A 13 -13.45 4.60 8.02
CA VAL A 13 -14.02 3.60 7.11
C VAL A 13 -14.72 4.35 5.97
N MET A 14 -14.33 4.03 4.74
CA MET A 14 -14.88 4.64 3.53
C MET A 14 -15.65 3.62 2.68
N GLN A 15 -16.63 4.10 1.92
CA GLN A 15 -17.26 3.33 0.86
C GLN A 15 -16.52 3.52 -0.46
N LEU A 16 -15.94 2.44 -0.98
CA LEU A 16 -15.22 2.39 -2.26
C LEU A 16 -15.77 1.25 -3.12
N THR A 17 -15.88 1.46 -4.43
CA THR A 17 -16.16 0.37 -5.37
C THR A 17 -14.93 -0.53 -5.51
N GLY A 18 -15.12 -1.78 -5.95
CA GLY A 18 -13.98 -2.68 -6.19
C GLY A 18 -13.00 -2.13 -7.25
N SER A 19 -13.50 -1.44 -8.27
CA SER A 19 -12.66 -0.75 -9.27
C SER A 19 -11.91 0.46 -8.70
N GLU A 20 -12.48 1.19 -7.74
CA GLU A 20 -11.79 2.24 -6.99
C GLU A 20 -10.66 1.65 -6.14
N ILE A 21 -10.90 0.51 -5.47
CA ILE A 21 -9.88 -0.21 -4.68
C ILE A 21 -8.72 -0.68 -5.56
N ARG A 22 -9.00 -1.30 -6.72
CA ARG A 22 -7.94 -1.73 -7.63
C ARG A 22 -7.10 -0.54 -8.10
N ARG A 23 -7.74 0.53 -8.59
CA ARG A 23 -7.01 1.72 -9.08
C ARG A 23 -6.26 2.48 -7.99
N TYR A 24 -6.75 2.45 -6.75
CA TYR A 24 -6.01 2.93 -5.60
C TYR A 24 -4.68 2.17 -5.43
N LEU A 25 -4.74 0.83 -5.48
CA LEU A 25 -3.56 -0.01 -5.36
C LEU A 25 -2.63 0.16 -6.55
N GLU A 26 -3.16 0.27 -7.78
CA GLU A 26 -2.35 0.58 -8.96
C GLU A 26 -1.51 1.84 -8.75
N MET A 27 -2.14 2.95 -8.34
CA MET A 27 -1.43 4.21 -8.09
C MET A 27 -0.41 4.09 -6.93
N SER A 28 -0.75 3.30 -5.91
CA SER A 28 0.18 2.98 -4.82
C SER A 28 1.43 2.30 -5.39
N TYR A 29 1.30 1.19 -6.11
CA TYR A 29 2.45 0.48 -6.66
C TYR A 29 3.15 1.22 -7.80
N ASP A 30 2.46 2.02 -8.61
CA ASP A 30 3.04 2.81 -9.72
C ASP A 30 4.14 3.79 -9.32
N GLY A 31 4.05 4.31 -8.10
CA GLY A 31 5.08 5.18 -7.55
C GLY A 31 6.34 4.45 -7.08
N TRP A 32 6.28 3.14 -6.93
CA TRP A 32 7.24 2.36 -6.14
C TRP A 32 7.86 1.19 -6.89
N VAL A 33 7.13 0.60 -7.82
CA VAL A 33 7.52 -0.61 -8.54
C VAL A 33 7.93 -0.23 -9.95
N ALA A 34 9.11 -0.69 -10.35
CA ALA A 34 9.57 -0.57 -11.72
C ALA A 34 8.85 -1.60 -12.60
N THR A 35 8.54 -1.22 -13.84
CA THR A 35 8.13 -2.21 -14.83
C THR A 35 9.39 -2.97 -15.26
N MET A 36 9.43 -4.26 -14.96
CA MET A 36 10.52 -5.15 -15.30
C MET A 36 10.29 -5.76 -16.68
N THR A 37 11.31 -5.69 -17.51
CA THR A 37 11.41 -6.34 -18.83
C THR A 37 12.35 -7.55 -18.78
N SER A 38 13.18 -7.65 -17.75
CA SER A 38 14.07 -8.78 -17.48
C SER A 38 14.24 -9.04 -15.98
N PRO A 39 14.71 -10.23 -15.56
CA PRO A 39 15.08 -10.52 -14.18
C PRO A 39 16.20 -9.66 -13.60
N ASP A 40 16.95 -8.94 -14.45
CA ASP A 40 18.09 -8.10 -14.06
C ASP A 40 17.67 -6.66 -13.73
N ASP A 41 16.46 -6.26 -14.09
CA ASP A 41 15.91 -4.95 -13.76
C ASP A 41 15.75 -4.79 -12.24
N HIS A 42 15.75 -3.54 -11.78
CA HIS A 42 15.37 -3.23 -10.40
C HIS A 42 13.88 -3.52 -10.18
N LEU A 43 13.52 -3.99 -8.99
CA LEU A 43 12.13 -4.20 -8.60
C LEU A 43 11.48 -2.87 -8.18
N ILE A 44 12.24 -2.04 -7.46
CA ILE A 44 11.73 -0.78 -6.91
C ILE A 44 12.32 0.45 -7.63
N CYS A 45 11.54 1.52 -7.67
CA CYS A 45 11.97 2.81 -8.19
C CYS A 45 12.91 3.54 -7.22
N MET A 46 14.21 3.33 -7.37
CA MET A 46 15.26 4.07 -6.65
C MET A 46 15.60 5.40 -7.33
N ASN A 47 16.01 6.40 -6.55
CA ASN A 47 16.50 7.67 -7.07
C ASN A 47 17.99 7.57 -7.44
N ASN A 48 18.51 8.56 -8.17
CA ASN A 48 19.92 8.59 -8.63
C ASN A 48 20.95 8.85 -7.50
N ARG A 49 20.59 8.66 -6.23
CA ARG A 49 21.49 8.73 -5.06
C ARG A 49 22.31 10.01 -4.95
N ASP A 50 21.73 11.16 -5.29
CA ASP A 50 22.26 12.44 -4.80
C ASP A 50 22.03 12.49 -3.27
N SER A 51 23.01 11.98 -2.53
CA SER A 51 23.00 11.86 -1.08
C SER A 51 22.84 13.21 -0.38
N SER A 52 23.21 14.31 -1.04
CA SER A 52 23.01 15.67 -0.52
C SER A 52 21.53 16.09 -0.50
N ARG A 53 20.65 15.33 -1.17
CA ARG A 53 19.21 15.63 -1.32
C ARG A 53 18.30 14.45 -0.99
N ASP A 54 18.84 13.38 -0.41
CA ASP A 54 18.08 12.15 -0.18
C ASP A 54 17.11 12.26 1.01
N LYS A 55 15.89 12.75 0.72
CA LYS A 55 14.81 12.90 1.71
C LYS A 55 14.07 11.59 2.02
N PHE A 56 14.24 10.55 1.19
CA PHE A 56 13.43 9.33 1.23
C PHE A 56 14.25 8.05 1.15
N PHE A 57 15.47 8.05 1.68
CA PHE A 57 16.32 6.87 1.81
C PHE A 57 16.62 6.15 0.47
N GLY A 58 16.83 6.91 -0.60
CA GLY A 58 17.18 6.40 -1.92
C GLY A 58 15.98 6.10 -2.80
N LEU A 59 14.77 6.45 -2.37
CA LEU A 59 13.53 6.16 -3.08
C LEU A 59 13.05 7.37 -3.89
N THR A 60 12.36 7.12 -5.01
CA THR A 60 11.82 8.19 -5.87
C THR A 60 10.57 8.87 -5.30
N LYS A 61 9.88 8.22 -4.36
CA LYS A 61 8.67 8.69 -3.69
C LYS A 61 8.82 8.58 -2.16
N PRO A 62 7.97 9.25 -1.36
CA PRO A 62 7.98 9.09 0.10
C PRO A 62 7.38 7.75 0.55
N PHE A 63 8.13 6.93 1.28
CA PHE A 63 7.76 5.53 1.64
C PHE A 63 6.38 5.38 2.28
N TYR A 64 5.90 6.40 2.98
CA TYR A 64 4.56 6.43 3.56
C TYR A 64 3.43 6.56 2.51
N ASN A 65 3.72 6.59 1.21
CA ASN A 65 2.75 6.54 0.11
C ASN A 65 2.67 5.17 -0.58
N LEU A 66 3.41 4.17 -0.09
CA LEU A 66 3.21 2.78 -0.49
C LEU A 66 2.23 2.11 0.49
N ASP A 67 1.06 1.75 -0.02
CA ASP A 67 0.03 1.02 0.69
C ASP A 67 -0.11 -0.41 0.16
N THR A 68 -0.36 -1.34 1.08
CA THR A 68 -0.77 -2.73 0.82
C THR A 68 -2.15 -2.96 1.43
N ALA A 69 -2.92 -3.89 0.87
CA ALA A 69 -4.28 -4.17 1.32
C ALA A 69 -4.36 -5.49 2.08
N ALA A 70 -5.17 -5.52 3.14
CA ALA A 70 -5.65 -6.74 3.79
C ALA A 70 -7.14 -6.93 3.46
N GLY A 71 -7.64 -8.16 3.59
CA GLY A 71 -9.04 -8.52 3.27
C GLY A 71 -9.28 -8.92 1.80
N ILE A 72 -8.27 -8.81 0.96
CA ILE A 72 -8.25 -9.29 -0.43
C ILE A 72 -6.99 -10.13 -0.69
N VAL A 73 -7.07 -11.04 -1.66
CA VAL A 73 -5.94 -11.79 -2.21
C VAL A 73 -5.61 -11.23 -3.59
N TYR A 74 -4.36 -10.81 -3.84
CA TYR A 74 -3.99 -10.18 -5.10
C TYR A 74 -2.52 -10.39 -5.48
N ASP A 75 -2.22 -10.34 -6.78
CA ASP A 75 -0.84 -10.27 -7.28
C ASP A 75 -0.52 -8.84 -7.75
N VAL A 76 0.78 -8.53 -7.78
CA VAL A 76 1.35 -7.33 -8.40
C VAL A 76 2.28 -7.78 -9.52
N ASP A 77 1.79 -7.70 -10.76
CA ASP A 77 2.53 -8.11 -11.95
C ASP A 77 3.51 -7.01 -12.37
N VAL A 78 4.80 -7.25 -12.13
CA VAL A 78 5.86 -6.27 -12.40
C VAL A 78 6.19 -6.16 -13.89
N THR A 79 5.71 -7.09 -14.72
CA THR A 79 5.90 -7.06 -16.17
C THR A 79 4.93 -6.11 -16.87
N LYS A 80 3.87 -5.70 -16.15
CA LYS A 80 2.81 -4.86 -16.70
C LYS A 80 3.16 -3.37 -16.63
N PRO A 81 2.63 -2.57 -17.57
CA PRO A 81 2.73 -1.12 -17.49
C PRO A 81 1.98 -0.60 -16.27
N ARG A 82 2.22 0.68 -15.95
CA ARG A 82 1.51 1.38 -14.88
C ARG A 82 0.00 1.35 -15.09
N GLY A 83 -0.76 1.08 -14.04
CA GLY A 83 -2.22 0.95 -14.09
C GLY A 83 -2.78 -0.43 -14.45
N GLU A 84 -1.90 -1.40 -14.75
CA GLU A 84 -2.28 -2.77 -15.14
C GLU A 84 -1.58 -3.85 -14.30
N ARG A 85 -1.01 -3.51 -13.14
CA ARG A 85 -0.22 -4.45 -12.34
C ARG A 85 -1.06 -5.28 -11.36
N ILE A 86 -2.18 -4.74 -10.88
CA ILE A 86 -2.93 -5.31 -9.77
C ILE A 86 -3.98 -6.29 -10.28
N VAL A 87 -3.80 -7.55 -9.89
CA VAL A 87 -4.74 -8.64 -10.19
C VAL A 87 -5.35 -9.13 -8.89
N ILE A 88 -6.56 -8.65 -8.57
CA ILE A 88 -7.30 -9.09 -7.37
C ILE A 88 -8.00 -10.41 -7.70
N LYS A 89 -7.69 -11.46 -6.93
CA LYS A 89 -8.19 -12.82 -7.12
C LYS A 89 -9.49 -13.09 -6.37
N SER A 90 -9.55 -12.65 -5.12
CA SER A 90 -10.69 -12.91 -4.24
C SER A 90 -10.67 -12.00 -3.00
N LEU A 91 -11.74 -12.03 -2.22
CA LEU A 91 -11.67 -11.64 -0.81
C LEU A 91 -10.86 -12.68 -0.01
N ALA A 92 -10.37 -12.26 1.15
CA ALA A 92 -9.58 -13.12 2.04
C ALA A 92 -10.38 -14.31 2.63
N ASP A 93 -11.72 -14.22 2.63
CA ASP A 93 -12.61 -15.31 3.03
C ASP A 93 -12.89 -16.33 1.90
N GLY A 94 -12.26 -16.14 0.73
CA GLY A 94 -12.42 -17.00 -0.44
C GLY A 94 -13.59 -16.63 -1.36
N THR A 95 -14.41 -15.63 -1.00
CA THR A 95 -15.49 -15.17 -1.88
C THR A 95 -14.95 -14.34 -3.04
N ALA A 96 -15.71 -14.27 -4.13
CA ALA A 96 -15.32 -13.53 -5.33
C ALA A 96 -15.23 -12.02 -5.05
N PHE A 97 -14.18 -11.39 -5.56
CA PHE A 97 -14.06 -9.93 -5.60
C PHE A 97 -14.78 -9.40 -6.84
N ASP A 98 -15.58 -8.35 -6.68
CA ASP A 98 -16.41 -7.75 -7.73
C ASP A 98 -16.08 -6.25 -7.85
N GLU A 99 -15.53 -5.86 -9.00
CA GLU A 99 -15.16 -4.47 -9.26
C GLU A 99 -16.33 -3.48 -9.26
N SER A 100 -17.56 -3.97 -9.49
CA SER A 100 -18.77 -3.16 -9.50
C SER A 100 -19.38 -2.97 -8.11
N ARG A 101 -19.01 -3.82 -7.14
CA ARG A 101 -19.57 -3.81 -5.79
C ARG A 101 -18.91 -2.73 -4.92
N THR A 102 -19.70 -2.14 -4.02
CA THR A 102 -19.19 -1.25 -2.97
C THR A 102 -18.76 -2.02 -1.73
N TYR A 103 -17.57 -1.72 -1.24
CA TYR A 103 -16.97 -2.27 -0.03
C TYR A 103 -16.74 -1.18 1.02
N ARG A 104 -16.67 -1.62 2.29
CA ARG A 104 -16.18 -0.79 3.39
C ARG A 104 -14.68 -0.99 3.52
N VAL A 105 -13.93 0.09 3.38
CA VAL A 105 -12.47 0.08 3.36
C VAL A 105 -11.95 0.92 4.52
N ALA A 106 -11.16 0.29 5.39
CA ALA A 106 -10.51 0.97 6.48
C ALA A 106 -9.22 1.66 5.98
N VAL A 107 -9.12 2.97 6.21
CA VAL A 107 -7.95 3.79 5.86
C VAL A 107 -7.65 4.76 6.99
N ASN A 108 -6.44 5.30 7.04
CA ASN A 108 -6.14 6.38 7.99
C ASN A 108 -6.72 7.74 7.50
N SER A 109 -6.87 8.71 8.41
CA SER A 109 -7.44 10.02 8.09
C SER A 109 -6.64 10.80 7.03
N TYR A 110 -5.33 10.60 6.93
CA TYR A 110 -4.50 11.18 5.87
C TYR A 110 -4.95 10.70 4.48
N ARG A 111 -5.17 9.39 4.31
CA ARG A 111 -5.72 8.82 3.06
C ARG A 111 -7.13 9.30 2.82
N ALA A 112 -7.98 9.26 3.84
CA ALA A 112 -9.37 9.70 3.74
C ALA A 112 -9.49 11.16 3.25
N ALA A 113 -8.55 12.03 3.64
CA ALA A 113 -8.47 13.42 3.17
C ALA A 113 -7.83 13.59 1.77
N GLY A 114 -7.45 12.51 1.10
CA GLY A 114 -6.84 12.50 -0.24
C GLY A 114 -5.30 12.57 -0.24
N GLY A 115 -4.67 12.38 0.92
CA GLY A 115 -3.22 12.36 1.08
C GLY A 115 -2.53 11.31 0.21
N GLY A 116 -1.39 11.67 -0.38
CA GLY A 116 -0.67 10.84 -1.34
C GLY A 116 -1.31 10.75 -2.73
N GLY A 117 -2.54 11.27 -2.91
CA GLY A 117 -3.24 11.25 -4.20
C GLY A 117 -3.81 9.89 -4.59
N LEU A 118 -3.79 8.89 -3.71
CA LEU A 118 -4.21 7.52 -4.03
C LEU A 118 -5.73 7.43 -4.26
N LEU A 119 -6.55 8.09 -3.44
CA LEU A 119 -8.00 8.17 -3.67
C LEU A 119 -8.37 9.14 -4.80
N THR A 120 -7.67 10.26 -4.91
CA THR A 120 -8.04 11.30 -5.88
C THR A 120 -7.53 10.98 -7.28
N LYS A 121 -6.22 10.84 -7.46
CA LYS A 121 -5.63 10.55 -8.77
C LYS A 121 -5.72 9.08 -9.13
N GLY A 122 -5.52 8.17 -8.16
CA GLY A 122 -5.59 6.74 -8.38
C GLY A 122 -7.03 6.27 -8.58
N ALA A 123 -7.82 6.29 -7.51
CA ALA A 123 -9.24 5.91 -7.56
C ALA A 123 -10.13 6.93 -8.29
N GLY A 124 -9.61 8.07 -8.75
CA GLY A 124 -10.37 9.02 -9.57
C GLY A 124 -11.53 9.70 -8.83
N ILE A 125 -11.51 9.71 -7.49
CA ILE A 125 -12.56 10.30 -6.68
C ILE A 125 -12.30 11.80 -6.56
N ASP A 126 -13.29 12.64 -6.86
CA ASP A 126 -13.14 14.07 -6.65
C ASP A 126 -12.86 14.35 -5.17
N LYS A 127 -11.91 15.25 -4.88
CA LYS A 127 -11.58 15.67 -3.53
C LYS A 127 -12.83 16.13 -2.76
N ALA A 128 -13.79 16.78 -3.43
CA ALA A 128 -15.04 17.22 -2.82
C ALA A 128 -15.95 16.07 -2.35
N GLN A 129 -15.78 14.86 -2.91
CA GLN A 129 -16.59 13.67 -2.58
C GLN A 129 -15.98 12.81 -1.48
N LEU A 130 -14.74 13.08 -1.05
CA LEU A 130 -14.06 12.22 -0.09
C LEU A 130 -14.76 12.19 1.27
N GLU A 131 -15.19 13.35 1.76
CA GLU A 131 -15.81 13.49 3.07
C GLU A 131 -17.11 12.70 3.19
N SER A 132 -17.98 12.79 2.18
CA SER A 132 -19.27 12.09 2.18
C SER A 132 -19.15 10.57 2.03
N ARG A 133 -17.98 10.07 1.61
CA ARG A 133 -17.71 8.62 1.51
C ARG A 133 -17.26 8.00 2.82
N ILE A 134 -16.93 8.81 3.83
CA ILE A 134 -16.54 8.33 5.16
C ILE A 134 -17.81 7.97 5.93
N VAL A 135 -18.02 6.67 6.16
CA VAL A 135 -19.20 6.15 6.88
C VAL A 135 -18.96 5.96 8.36
N TRP A 136 -17.70 5.99 8.79
CA TRP A 136 -17.34 5.93 10.20
C TRP A 136 -15.95 6.53 10.45
N ARG A 137 -15.79 7.16 11.62
CA ARG A 137 -14.52 7.64 12.15
C ARG A 137 -14.34 7.10 13.56
N GLY A 138 -13.12 6.69 13.87
CA GLY A 138 -12.77 6.24 15.22
C GLY A 138 -12.75 7.37 16.23
N ASP A 139 -13.08 7.03 17.47
CA ASP A 139 -13.05 7.93 18.63
C ASP A 139 -11.62 8.17 19.15
N TYR A 140 -10.65 7.40 18.63
CA TYR A 140 -9.25 7.44 19.04
C TYR A 140 -8.34 7.49 17.82
N THR A 141 -7.10 7.92 18.04
CA THR A 141 -6.07 7.86 17.01
C THR A 141 -5.77 6.40 16.66
N LEU A 142 -5.29 6.14 15.44
CA LEU A 142 -4.87 4.80 15.02
C LEU A 142 -3.78 4.24 15.95
N ARG A 143 -2.90 5.12 16.47
CA ARG A 143 -1.88 4.77 17.45
C ARG A 143 -2.49 4.20 18.72
N ASP A 144 -3.54 4.83 19.24
CA ASP A 144 -4.22 4.37 20.45
C ASP A 144 -4.91 3.04 20.24
N TYR A 145 -5.54 2.82 19.08
CA TYR A 145 -6.10 1.52 18.72
C TYR A 145 -5.02 0.43 18.70
N ILE A 146 -3.84 0.69 18.11
CA ILE A 146 -2.73 -0.27 18.12
C ILE A 146 -2.26 -0.54 19.55
N ILE A 147 -2.10 0.49 20.40
CA ILE A 147 -1.68 0.32 21.80
C ILE A 147 -2.66 -0.56 22.56
N ARG A 148 -3.97 -0.30 22.41
CA ARG A 148 -5.03 -1.06 23.07
C ARG A 148 -5.01 -2.52 22.63
N TYR A 149 -4.96 -2.76 21.32
CA TYR A 149 -4.90 -4.10 20.76
C TYR A 149 -3.71 -4.90 21.31
N VAL A 150 -2.51 -4.31 21.29
CA VAL A 150 -1.30 -4.97 21.80
C VAL A 150 -1.38 -5.25 23.29
N ARG A 151 -1.93 -4.32 24.10
CA ARG A 151 -2.10 -4.53 25.54
C ARG A 151 -3.05 -5.67 25.86
N GLU A 152 -4.17 -5.75 25.14
CA GLU A 152 -5.20 -6.76 25.34
C GLU A 152 -4.76 -8.15 24.87
N HIS A 153 -3.96 -8.22 23.80
CA HIS A 153 -3.56 -9.47 23.16
C HIS A 153 -2.10 -9.86 23.44
N SER A 154 -1.47 -9.29 24.48
CA SER A 154 -0.08 -9.59 24.82
C SER A 154 0.04 -10.96 25.52
N PRO A 155 1.03 -11.80 25.16
CA PRO A 155 2.02 -11.59 24.11
C PRO A 155 1.42 -11.75 22.70
N ILE A 156 1.70 -10.78 21.82
CA ILE A 156 1.29 -10.88 20.42
C ILE A 156 2.25 -11.80 19.65
N THR A 157 1.69 -12.64 18.77
CA THR A 157 2.47 -13.45 17.82
C THR A 157 1.99 -13.15 16.40
N PRO A 158 2.44 -12.04 15.78
CA PRO A 158 1.97 -11.62 14.46
C PRO A 158 2.22 -12.70 13.40
N GLN A 159 1.23 -12.92 12.54
CA GLN A 159 1.33 -13.84 11.40
C GLN A 159 1.24 -13.04 10.10
N THR A 160 2.01 -13.44 9.09
CA THR A 160 1.86 -12.89 7.75
C THR A 160 0.56 -13.37 7.12
N HIS A 161 -0.21 -12.46 6.50
CA HIS A 161 -1.44 -12.84 5.81
C HIS A 161 -1.21 -13.68 4.55
N GLY A 162 -0.03 -13.58 3.93
CA GLY A 162 0.27 -14.29 2.67
C GLY A 162 -0.68 -13.93 1.52
N ASN A 163 -1.31 -12.76 1.60
CA ASN A 163 -2.43 -12.39 0.76
C ASN A 163 -2.02 -11.62 -0.50
N TRP A 164 -0.74 -11.28 -0.65
CA TRP A 164 -0.23 -10.69 -1.87
C TRP A 164 1.25 -10.98 -2.12
N GLN A 165 1.65 -10.87 -3.39
CA GLN A 165 3.03 -11.09 -3.84
C GLN A 165 3.33 -10.33 -5.15
N PHE A 166 4.61 -10.13 -5.44
CA PHE A 166 5.07 -9.68 -6.75
C PHE A 166 5.24 -10.88 -7.69
N VAL A 167 4.70 -10.79 -8.91
CA VAL A 167 4.84 -11.82 -9.95
C VAL A 167 5.48 -11.23 -11.21
N PRO A 168 6.25 -12.00 -11.99
CA PRO A 168 6.68 -13.38 -11.73
C PRO A 168 7.77 -13.49 -10.65
N THR A 169 7.67 -14.50 -9.78
CA THR A 169 8.56 -14.65 -8.61
C THR A 169 10.01 -14.94 -8.97
N GLU A 170 10.23 -15.62 -10.09
CA GLU A 170 11.55 -15.92 -10.65
C GLU A 170 12.32 -14.66 -11.04
N TRP A 171 11.63 -13.54 -11.28
CA TRP A 171 12.26 -12.23 -11.54
C TRP A 171 12.35 -11.41 -10.25
N THR A 172 11.24 -11.38 -9.50
CA THR A 172 11.09 -10.44 -8.38
C THR A 172 11.91 -10.87 -7.17
N ALA A 173 12.09 -12.17 -6.91
CA ALA A 173 12.89 -12.66 -5.80
C ALA A 173 14.39 -12.30 -5.92
N PRO A 174 15.09 -12.56 -7.04
CA PRO A 174 16.47 -12.11 -7.19
C PRO A 174 16.58 -10.58 -7.24
N ALA A 175 15.64 -9.88 -7.89
CA ALA A 175 15.63 -8.43 -7.93
C ALA A 175 15.48 -7.80 -6.54
N ALA A 176 14.55 -8.29 -5.71
CA ALA A 176 14.38 -7.84 -4.33
C ALA A 176 15.65 -8.02 -3.50
N LYS A 177 16.36 -9.15 -3.67
CA LYS A 177 17.63 -9.41 -2.98
C LYS A 177 18.71 -8.41 -3.42
N ARG A 178 18.84 -8.14 -4.72
CA ARG A 178 19.79 -7.15 -5.24
C ARG A 178 19.43 -5.75 -4.73
N ASP A 179 18.17 -5.34 -4.84
CA ASP A 179 17.70 -4.02 -4.41
C ASP A 179 17.94 -3.79 -2.91
N TYR A 180 17.72 -4.81 -2.08
CA TYR A 180 18.05 -4.76 -0.66
C TYR A 180 19.55 -4.51 -0.44
N GLN A 181 20.43 -5.28 -1.11
CA GLN A 181 21.86 -5.06 -1.02
C GLN A 181 22.25 -3.67 -1.51
N THR A 182 21.68 -3.23 -2.62
CA THR A 182 21.93 -1.91 -3.19
C THR A 182 21.55 -0.80 -2.20
N MET A 183 20.42 -0.90 -1.50
CA MET A 183 19.95 0.14 -0.56
C MET A 183 20.61 0.11 0.82
N TRP A 184 21.04 -1.07 1.32
CA TRP A 184 21.56 -1.20 2.69
C TRP A 184 23.00 -1.71 2.82
N ASN A 185 23.56 -2.41 1.83
CA ASN A 185 24.96 -2.83 1.88
C ASN A 185 25.87 -1.74 1.31
N GLY A 186 26.35 -0.88 2.21
CA GLY A 186 27.17 0.31 1.91
C GLY A 186 27.02 1.42 2.94
N ARG A 187 26.33 1.15 4.06
CA ARG A 187 26.21 1.98 5.25
C ARG A 187 26.67 1.19 6.46
#